data_AF-A0A7V4BTV5-F1
#
_entry.id   AF-A0A7V4BTV5-F1
#
_cell.length_a   1.000
_cell.length_b   1.000
_cell.length_c   1.000
_cell.angle_alpha   90.00
_cell.angle_beta   90.00
_cell.angle_gamma   90.00
#
_symmetry.space_group_name_H-M   'P 1'
#
loop_
_entity.id
_entity.type
_entity.pdbx_description
1 polymer ?
#
loop_
_entity_poly.entity_id
_entity_poly.type
_entity_poly.pdbx_seq_one_letter_code
_entity_poly.pdbx_strand_id
1 'polypeptide(L)'
;QWFNSAIAFAGNITMKPYPQIEGKLKFDKIGIDKVLSMINKSDTSNSNIHFRIQLQADAGSFKNMPFGQLHTNIVMSDSIFKINDLSANFLNGQLTDINFVNEGVTYSLNGKINHADVRQLVQLAENFGFTQIKKDNVAGKINVSVQLNWSEKNNKIQYDKMLGEFNITITQGRLIQYEPIKDIMKYINIRNPEDIRLKPLQIEINIKDNNIWVKPMEIQSSAIDFTVWGNHSFDNQYEYHFKFYLTDILKKQNQTKMQNIPVTEVEDSTRMAVVFLLLKGTGSQYKISYDTQSTLTRFRERWKTEQKTLRSIIKEETGGAKNTEATEKMDSHNKTNRPIVIMEETAPGQEQPKKPAKTDAKKRPGIEWKDDDN
;
A
#
# COMPACT_ATOMS: atom_id res chain seq x y z
N GLN A 1 34.56 48.81 43.39
CA GLN A 1 35.53 47.90 42.73
C GLN A 1 35.23 46.51 43.28
N TRP A 2 34.34 45.73 42.65
CA TRP A 2 34.56 44.86 41.49
C TRP A 2 35.47 43.65 41.80
N PHE A 3 34.84 42.47 41.70
CA PHE A 3 35.36 41.11 41.50
C PHE A 3 36.13 40.43 42.65
N ASN A 4 35.40 39.62 43.44
CA ASN A 4 35.94 38.37 44.00
C ASN A 4 35.28 37.19 43.29
N SER A 5 35.96 36.78 42.23
CA SER A 5 35.82 35.51 41.52
C SER A 5 36.29 34.34 42.38
N ALA A 6 35.51 33.25 42.32
CA ALA A 6 35.88 31.83 42.36
C ALA A 6 34.94 31.04 43.28
N ILE A 7 33.81 30.61 42.73
CA ILE A 7 33.10 29.43 43.25
C ILE A 7 33.95 28.24 42.84
N ALA A 8 34.69 27.68 43.79
CA ALA A 8 35.34 26.39 43.62
C ALA A 8 34.25 25.31 43.57
N PHE A 9 33.80 24.96 42.36
CA PHE A 9 33.06 23.74 42.14
C PHE A 9 34.06 22.58 42.14
N ALA A 10 34.32 22.03 43.33
CA ALA A 10 34.99 20.73 43.47
C ALA A 10 34.00 19.62 43.09
N GLY A 11 33.72 19.51 41.79
CA GLY A 11 33.05 18.35 41.22
C GLY A 11 34.12 17.45 40.60
N ASN A 12 34.58 16.44 41.33
CA ASN A 12 35.20 15.29 40.68
C ASN A 12 34.10 14.59 39.87
N ILE A 13 33.90 15.02 38.62
CA ILE A 13 33.15 14.24 37.64
C ILE A 13 34.10 13.14 37.20
N THR A 14 34.12 12.03 37.94
CA THR A 14 34.74 10.80 37.48
C THR A 14 33.85 10.23 36.38
N MET A 15 34.03 10.71 35.14
CA MET A 15 33.52 9.98 33.98
C MET A 15 34.24 8.63 33.97
N LYS A 16 33.54 7.54 34.32
CA LYS A 16 34.07 6.21 34.08
C LYS A 16 34.34 6.10 32.57
N PRO A 17 35.59 5.87 32.12
CA PRO A 17 35.83 5.62 30.71
C PRO A 17 35.22 4.25 30.40
N TYR A 18 34.04 4.25 29.79
CA TYR A 18 33.52 3.01 29.20
C TYR A 18 34.52 2.54 28.15
N PRO A 19 34.86 1.24 28.10
CA PRO A 19 35.76 0.74 27.08
C PRO A 19 35.16 1.05 25.70
N GLN A 20 35.91 1.83 24.92
CA GLN A 20 35.61 2.13 23.52
C GLN A 20 36.31 1.08 22.66
N ILE A 21 35.55 0.29 21.92
CA ILE A 21 36.09 -0.70 20.99
C ILE A 21 35.84 -0.19 19.58
N GLU A 22 36.91 0.20 18.89
CA GLU A 22 36.85 0.48 17.45
C GLU A 22 37.53 -0.63 16.68
N GLY A 23 36.85 -1.14 15.64
CA GLY A 23 37.35 -2.28 14.89
C GLY A 23 36.90 -2.27 13.43
N LYS A 24 37.71 -2.90 12.57
CA LYS A 24 37.33 -3.23 11.19
C LYS A 24 37.29 -4.75 11.08
N LEU A 25 36.15 -5.28 10.70
CA LEU A 25 35.97 -6.70 10.47
C LEU A 25 35.73 -6.94 8.99
N LYS A 26 36.53 -7.82 8.39
CA LYS A 26 36.38 -8.25 7.00
C LYS A 26 36.20 -9.76 6.95
N PHE A 27 35.17 -10.20 6.25
CA PHE A 27 34.85 -11.61 6.07
C PHE A 27 34.68 -11.94 4.59
N ASP A 28 35.18 -13.10 4.16
CA ASP A 28 34.85 -13.62 2.83
C ASP A 28 33.38 -14.09 2.80
N LYS A 29 32.93 -14.74 3.89
CA LYS A 29 31.56 -15.21 4.07
C LYS A 29 31.09 -15.02 5.51
N ILE A 30 29.87 -14.51 5.68
CA ILE A 30 29.25 -14.33 7.02
C ILE A 30 27.79 -14.83 7.06
N GLY A 31 27.45 -15.57 8.11
CA GLY A 31 26.06 -15.87 8.46
C GLY A 31 25.67 -15.06 9.68
N ILE A 32 24.90 -13.98 9.47
CA ILE A 32 24.62 -12.99 10.54
C ILE A 32 23.84 -13.62 11.69
N ASP A 33 22.86 -14.48 11.40
CA ASP A 33 22.08 -15.23 12.40
C ASP A 33 22.96 -16.13 13.27
N LYS A 34 23.96 -16.79 12.68
CA LYS A 34 24.92 -17.62 13.42
C LYS A 34 25.75 -16.77 14.38
N VAL A 35 26.26 -15.63 13.92
CA VAL A 35 27.04 -14.69 14.74
C VAL A 35 26.19 -14.19 15.91
N LEU A 36 24.96 -13.74 15.65
CA LEU A 36 24.03 -13.28 16.70
C LEU A 36 23.70 -14.39 17.71
N SER A 37 23.55 -15.63 17.26
CA SER A 37 23.29 -16.76 18.16
C SER A 37 24.46 -17.10 19.10
N MET A 38 25.69 -16.78 18.70
CA MET A 38 26.87 -16.95 19.55
C MET A 38 26.95 -15.83 20.60
N ILE A 39 26.56 -14.60 20.23
CA ILE A 39 26.53 -13.44 21.12
C ILE A 39 25.43 -13.59 22.18
N ASN A 40 24.23 -14.02 21.79
CA ASN A 40 23.12 -14.20 22.75
C ASN A 40 23.36 -15.31 23.79
N LYS A 41 24.35 -16.19 23.57
CA LYS A 41 24.77 -17.21 24.54
C LYS A 41 25.80 -16.69 25.54
N SER A 42 26.51 -15.60 25.22
CA SER A 42 27.33 -14.89 26.19
C SER A 42 26.42 -13.96 27.00
N ASP A 43 26.49 -14.08 28.32
CA ASP A 43 25.72 -13.31 29.28
C ASP A 43 26.19 -11.84 29.28
N THR A 44 25.84 -11.08 28.23
CA THR A 44 26.25 -9.67 28.04
C THR A 44 25.32 -8.70 28.77
N SER A 45 24.55 -9.19 29.74
CA SER A 45 23.54 -8.44 30.47
C SER A 45 24.08 -7.30 31.35
N ASN A 46 25.40 -7.09 31.41
CA ASN A 46 26.00 -6.19 32.40
C ASN A 46 27.19 -5.35 31.93
N SER A 47 27.38 -5.14 30.63
CA SER A 47 28.53 -4.38 30.14
C SER A 47 28.09 -3.19 29.29
N ASN A 48 28.21 -1.99 29.84
CA ASN A 48 28.18 -0.71 29.11
C ASN A 48 29.40 -0.65 28.17
N ILE A 49 29.38 -1.46 27.11
CA ILE A 49 30.43 -1.52 26.09
C ILE A 49 29.98 -0.62 24.97
N HIS A 50 30.83 0.36 24.67
CA HIS A 50 30.66 1.18 23.49
C HIS A 50 31.53 0.59 22.39
N PHE A 51 30.92 0.18 21.29
CA PHE A 51 31.69 -0.31 20.16
C PHE A 51 31.24 0.31 18.85
N ARG A 52 32.23 0.56 17.98
CA ARG A 52 32.05 0.99 16.60
C ARG A 52 32.81 0.03 15.70
N ILE A 53 32.07 -0.74 14.92
CA ILE A 53 32.62 -1.76 14.04
C ILE A 53 32.30 -1.39 12.59
N GLN A 54 33.34 -1.25 11.78
CA GLN A 54 33.19 -1.22 10.33
C GLN A 54 33.16 -2.68 9.85
N LEU A 55 32.02 -3.12 9.33
CA LEU A 55 31.83 -4.47 8.82
C LEU A 55 31.90 -4.47 7.30
N GLN A 56 32.70 -5.39 6.75
CA GLN A 56 32.74 -5.73 5.33
C GLN A 56 32.59 -7.23 5.15
N ALA A 57 31.74 -7.66 4.22
CA ALA A 57 31.61 -9.07 3.85
C ALA A 57 31.40 -9.26 2.35
N ASP A 58 32.18 -10.14 1.72
CA ASP A 58 32.06 -10.38 0.28
C ASP A 58 30.76 -11.10 -0.08
N ALA A 59 30.32 -12.04 0.77
CA ALA A 59 29.05 -12.72 0.67
C ALA A 59 28.47 -13.08 2.04
N GLY A 60 27.16 -13.29 2.12
CA GLY A 60 26.56 -13.76 3.34
C GLY A 60 25.06 -13.94 3.27
N SER A 61 24.49 -14.23 4.43
CA SER A 61 23.05 -14.31 4.61
C SER A 61 22.64 -13.79 5.99
N PHE A 62 21.44 -13.23 6.06
CA PHE A 62 20.71 -13.06 7.30
C PHE A 62 19.38 -13.79 7.19
N LYS A 63 19.20 -14.86 7.99
CA LYS A 63 18.09 -15.81 7.78
C LYS A 63 18.11 -16.29 6.32
N ASN A 64 16.97 -16.18 5.62
CA ASN A 64 16.83 -16.57 4.23
C ASN A 64 17.25 -15.48 3.23
N MET A 65 17.75 -14.33 3.69
CA MET A 65 18.10 -13.18 2.84
C MET A 65 19.57 -13.23 2.44
N PRO A 66 19.90 -13.65 1.20
CA PRO A 66 21.28 -13.61 0.72
C PRO A 66 21.68 -12.17 0.38
N PHE A 67 22.94 -11.85 0.59
CA PHE A 67 23.54 -10.60 0.16
C PHE A 67 24.98 -10.81 -0.31
N GLY A 68 25.48 -9.87 -1.11
CA GLY A 68 26.88 -9.80 -1.51
C GLY A 68 27.44 -8.40 -1.28
N GLN A 69 28.76 -8.30 -1.12
CA GLN A 69 29.47 -7.02 -1.01
C GLN A 69 28.83 -6.10 0.04
N LEU A 70 28.62 -6.63 1.25
CA LEU A 70 28.03 -5.90 2.35
C LEU A 70 29.06 -4.96 2.97
N HIS A 71 28.67 -3.70 3.15
CA HIS A 71 29.39 -2.71 3.92
C HIS A 71 28.44 -2.01 4.88
N THR A 72 28.84 -1.85 6.14
CA THR A 72 28.07 -1.08 7.13
C THR A 72 28.91 -0.67 8.33
N ASN A 73 28.44 0.32 9.08
CA ASN A 73 28.97 0.70 10.37
C ASN A 73 27.99 0.28 11.47
N ILE A 74 28.44 -0.60 12.37
CA ILE A 74 27.66 -1.03 13.53
C ILE A 74 28.12 -0.23 14.73
N VAL A 75 27.19 0.37 15.47
CA VAL A 75 27.47 1.13 16.68
C VAL A 75 26.60 0.60 17.82
N MET A 76 27.22 0.30 18.94
CA MET A 76 26.55 0.13 20.22
C MET A 76 27.04 1.23 21.15
N SER A 77 26.12 2.00 21.73
CA SER A 77 26.43 2.95 22.79
C SER A 77 25.33 2.84 23.82
N ASP A 78 25.71 2.58 25.06
CA ASP A 78 24.81 2.33 26.18
C ASP A 78 23.86 1.16 25.88
N SER A 79 22.59 1.43 25.59
CA SER A 79 21.57 0.45 25.21
C SER A 79 20.99 0.70 23.81
N ILE A 80 21.67 1.52 23.00
CA ILE A 80 21.25 1.86 21.64
C ILE A 80 22.15 1.14 20.65
N PHE A 81 21.55 0.24 19.87
CA PHE A 81 22.19 -0.44 18.77
C PHE A 81 21.83 0.22 17.44
N LYS A 82 22.84 0.54 16.63
CA LYS A 82 22.67 1.17 15.32
C LYS A 82 23.42 0.39 14.25
N ILE A 83 22.79 0.28 13.09
CA ILE A 83 23.43 -0.08 11.82
C ILE A 83 23.29 1.17 10.96
N ASN A 84 24.42 1.74 10.55
CA ASN A 84 24.44 2.94 9.72
C ASN A 84 24.98 2.61 8.33
N ASP A 85 24.38 3.27 7.34
CA ASP A 85 24.82 3.26 5.93
C ASP A 85 25.06 1.86 5.37
N LEU A 86 24.18 0.90 5.72
CA LEU A 86 24.29 -0.44 5.17
C LEU A 86 24.02 -0.39 3.67
N SER A 87 24.99 -0.92 2.93
CA SER A 87 24.91 -1.15 1.50
C SER A 87 25.30 -2.59 1.18
N ALA A 88 24.58 -3.19 0.23
CA ALA A 88 24.84 -4.56 -0.21
C ALA A 88 24.19 -4.83 -1.56
N ASN A 89 24.75 -5.76 -2.33
CA ASN A 89 24.06 -6.38 -3.46
C ASN A 89 22.95 -7.28 -2.91
N PHE A 90 21.73 -7.09 -3.40
CA PHE A 90 20.53 -7.75 -2.90
C PHE A 90 19.51 -7.98 -4.01
N LEU A 91 19.10 -9.24 -4.20
CA LEU A 91 18.07 -9.65 -5.17
C LEU A 91 18.26 -9.07 -6.59
N ASN A 92 19.46 -9.20 -7.16
CA ASN A 92 19.84 -8.61 -8.45
C ASN A 92 19.68 -7.08 -8.54
N GLY A 93 19.68 -6.42 -7.39
CA GLY A 93 19.72 -4.98 -7.21
C GLY A 93 20.63 -4.62 -6.03
N GLN A 94 20.31 -3.53 -5.34
CA GLN A 94 21.15 -3.00 -4.26
C GLN A 94 20.32 -2.49 -3.08
N LEU A 95 20.79 -2.75 -1.87
CA LEU A 95 20.41 -2.01 -0.67
C LEU A 95 21.34 -0.80 -0.54
N THR A 96 20.78 0.38 -0.26
CA THR A 96 21.55 1.61 -0.05
C THR A 96 20.96 2.43 1.07
N ASP A 97 21.81 3.12 1.82
CA ASP A 97 21.42 4.02 2.92
C ASP A 97 20.52 3.31 3.96
N ILE A 98 20.68 1.99 4.15
CA ILE A 98 19.92 1.26 5.15
C ILE A 98 20.47 1.64 6.52
N ASN A 99 19.63 2.31 7.31
CA ASN A 99 19.91 2.64 8.69
C ASN A 99 18.87 1.97 9.59
N PHE A 100 19.34 1.34 10.65
CA PHE A 100 18.50 0.68 11.64
C PHE A 100 18.92 1.14 13.03
N VAL A 101 17.94 1.44 13.87
CA VAL A 101 18.15 1.83 15.26
C VAL A 101 17.26 0.95 16.13
N ASN A 102 17.85 0.36 17.17
CA ASN A 102 17.14 -0.27 18.27
C ASN A 102 17.47 0.51 19.55
N GLU A 103 16.44 0.94 20.26
CA GLU A 103 16.53 1.61 21.54
C GLU A 103 15.60 0.91 22.54
N GLY A 104 16.14 -0.11 23.22
CA GLY A 104 15.36 -0.96 24.11
C GLY A 104 14.26 -1.73 23.36
N VAL A 105 13.02 -1.26 23.47
CA VAL A 105 11.84 -1.88 22.86
C VAL A 105 11.33 -1.16 21.62
N THR A 106 11.94 -0.04 21.25
CA THR A 106 11.60 0.72 20.04
C THR A 106 12.62 0.48 18.94
N TYR A 107 12.13 0.52 17.71
CA TYR A 107 12.91 0.20 16.53
C TYR A 107 12.58 1.18 15.41
N SER A 108 13.60 1.56 14.64
CA SER A 108 13.47 2.40 13.46
C SER A 108 14.29 1.81 12.31
N LEU A 109 13.74 1.87 11.10
CA LEU A 109 14.36 1.45 9.86
C LEU A 109 14.09 2.50 8.79
N ASN A 110 15.14 3.03 8.19
CA ASN A 110 15.04 3.85 6.98
C ASN A 110 16.02 3.35 5.94
N GLY A 111 15.65 3.46 4.66
CA GLY A 111 16.58 3.10 3.60
C GLY A 111 15.93 2.87 2.25
N LYS A 112 16.75 2.41 1.31
CA LYS A 112 16.34 2.21 -0.08
C LYS A 112 16.74 0.85 -0.62
N ILE A 113 15.88 0.31 -1.47
CA ILE A 113 16.15 -0.81 -2.36
C ILE A 113 16.14 -0.27 -3.78
N ASN A 114 17.19 -0.52 -4.56
CA ASN A 114 17.31 -0.06 -5.94
C ASN A 114 17.38 -1.24 -6.90
N HIS A 115 16.54 -1.22 -7.94
CA HIS A 115 16.54 -2.18 -9.05
C HIS A 115 16.49 -3.67 -8.65
N ALA A 116 15.88 -4.00 -7.52
CA ALA A 116 15.73 -5.39 -7.10
C ALA A 116 14.74 -6.14 -8.00
N ASP A 117 14.88 -7.45 -8.07
CA ASP A 117 13.97 -8.32 -8.80
C ASP A 117 12.70 -8.58 -7.98
N VAL A 118 11.52 -8.24 -8.54
CA VAL A 118 10.23 -8.41 -7.87
C VAL A 118 9.96 -9.88 -7.53
N ARG A 119 10.30 -10.82 -8.42
CA ARG A 119 10.02 -12.25 -8.18
C ARG A 119 10.82 -12.76 -7.00
N GLN A 120 12.10 -12.41 -6.96
CA GLN A 120 12.98 -12.80 -5.87
C GLN A 120 12.53 -12.17 -4.55
N LEU A 121 12.04 -10.92 -4.59
CA LEU A 121 11.51 -10.25 -3.39
C LEU A 121 10.25 -10.95 -2.86
N VAL A 122 9.29 -11.27 -3.73
CA VAL A 122 8.06 -11.98 -3.33
C VAL A 122 8.37 -13.37 -2.79
N GLN A 123 9.31 -14.09 -3.42
CA GLN A 123 9.78 -15.38 -2.92
C GLN A 123 10.42 -15.24 -1.54
N LEU A 124 11.29 -14.25 -1.35
CA LEU A 124 12.01 -14.03 -0.10
C LEU A 124 11.08 -13.64 1.05
N ALA A 125 10.08 -12.80 0.77
CA ALA A 125 9.10 -12.37 1.74
C ALA A 125 8.05 -13.45 2.06
N GLU A 126 8.23 -14.70 1.59
CA GLU A 126 7.27 -15.79 1.74
C GLU A 126 5.88 -15.36 1.28
N ASN A 127 5.80 -14.76 0.09
CA ASN A 127 4.59 -14.17 -0.49
C ASN A 127 3.97 -13.04 0.35
N PHE A 128 4.78 -12.39 1.21
CA PHE A 128 4.35 -11.40 2.19
C PHE A 128 3.31 -11.91 3.19
N GLY A 129 3.25 -13.24 3.40
CA GLY A 129 2.21 -13.88 4.20
C GLY A 129 0.86 -14.02 3.50
N PHE A 130 0.77 -13.64 2.21
CA PHE A 130 -0.44 -13.75 1.40
C PHE A 130 -0.44 -15.04 0.57
N THR A 131 -1.64 -15.57 0.32
CA THR A 131 -1.80 -16.82 -0.44
C THR A 131 -1.99 -16.59 -1.95
N GLN A 132 -2.43 -15.39 -2.33
CA GLN A 132 -2.89 -15.05 -3.66
C GLN A 132 -1.77 -14.61 -4.60
N ILE A 133 -0.72 -13.98 -4.07
CA ILE A 133 0.43 -13.52 -4.84
C ILE A 133 1.58 -14.50 -4.62
N LYS A 134 2.09 -15.08 -5.70
CA LYS A 134 3.28 -15.94 -5.66
C LYS A 134 4.36 -15.34 -6.53
N LYS A 135 5.61 -15.78 -6.34
CA LYS A 135 6.74 -15.38 -7.19
C LYS A 135 6.46 -15.54 -8.69
N ASP A 136 5.66 -16.54 -9.07
CA ASP A 136 5.36 -16.84 -10.46
C ASP A 136 4.27 -15.91 -11.04
N ASN A 137 3.53 -15.22 -10.17
CA ASN A 137 2.47 -14.29 -10.58
C ASN A 137 2.96 -12.88 -10.91
N VAL A 138 4.21 -12.56 -10.63
CA VAL A 138 4.73 -11.20 -10.79
C VAL A 138 6.05 -11.20 -11.55
N ALA A 139 6.41 -10.07 -12.14
CA ALA A 139 7.76 -9.81 -12.64
C ALA A 139 8.02 -8.31 -12.72
N GLY A 140 9.28 -7.92 -12.77
CA GLY A 140 9.69 -6.53 -12.95
C GLY A 140 10.87 -6.16 -12.06
N LYS A 141 11.21 -4.87 -12.07
CA LYS A 141 12.24 -4.27 -11.22
C LYS A 141 11.60 -3.30 -10.25
N ILE A 142 11.97 -3.39 -8.98
CA ILE A 142 11.41 -2.59 -7.90
C ILE A 142 12.47 -1.67 -7.31
N ASN A 143 12.07 -0.42 -7.11
CA ASN A 143 12.75 0.53 -6.24
C ASN A 143 11.83 0.80 -5.04
N VAL A 144 12.38 0.85 -3.84
CA VAL A 144 11.64 1.11 -2.60
C VAL A 144 12.40 2.14 -1.79
N SER A 145 11.71 3.15 -1.30
CA SER A 145 12.15 3.97 -0.17
C SER A 145 11.24 3.67 1.00
N VAL A 146 11.82 3.30 2.15
CA VAL A 146 11.08 2.93 3.36
C VAL A 146 11.49 3.81 4.53
N GLN A 147 10.51 4.18 5.34
CA GLN A 147 10.67 4.65 6.70
C GLN A 147 9.70 3.84 7.56
N LEU A 148 10.19 3.20 8.62
CA LEU A 148 9.40 2.32 9.44
C LEU A 148 9.83 2.41 10.90
N ASN A 149 8.87 2.64 11.79
CA ASN A 149 9.03 2.63 13.23
C ASN A 149 8.08 1.60 13.83
N TRP A 150 8.55 0.83 14.81
CA TRP A 150 7.71 -0.09 15.56
C TRP A 150 8.21 -0.24 17.00
N SER A 151 7.38 -0.87 17.82
CA SER A 151 7.75 -1.26 19.17
C SER A 151 7.40 -2.71 19.43
N GLU A 152 8.10 -3.32 20.38
CA GLU A 152 7.84 -4.69 20.81
C GLU A 152 7.47 -4.73 22.28
N LYS A 153 6.60 -5.70 22.64
CA LYS A 153 6.29 -6.03 24.02
C LYS A 153 6.28 -7.54 24.18
N ASN A 154 7.04 -8.05 25.15
CA ASN A 154 7.22 -9.49 25.36
C ASN A 154 7.68 -10.23 24.08
N ASN A 155 8.63 -9.64 23.35
CA ASN A 155 9.18 -10.15 22.08
C ASN A 155 8.12 -10.32 20.97
N LYS A 156 7.05 -9.52 21.00
CA LYS A 156 6.01 -9.45 19.95
C LYS A 156 5.86 -8.02 19.46
N ILE A 157 5.72 -7.87 18.14
CA ILE A 157 5.48 -6.57 17.50
C ILE A 157 4.11 -6.02 17.96
N GLN A 158 4.09 -4.74 18.32
CA GLN A 158 2.87 -3.98 18.59
C GLN A 158 2.38 -3.33 17.29
N TYR A 159 1.60 -4.06 16.48
CA TYR A 159 1.12 -3.57 15.17
C TYR A 159 0.25 -2.31 15.26
N ASP A 160 -0.41 -2.08 16.38
CA ASP A 160 -1.16 -0.86 16.70
C ASP A 160 -0.27 0.38 16.86
N LYS A 161 1.02 0.18 17.17
CA LYS A 161 2.05 1.23 17.31
C LYS A 161 3.05 1.26 16.16
N MET A 162 2.78 0.52 15.09
CA MET A 162 3.64 0.49 13.91
C MET A 162 3.29 1.67 13.02
N LEU A 163 4.30 2.45 12.64
CA LEU A 163 4.17 3.59 11.73
C LEU A 163 5.13 3.40 10.57
N GLY A 164 4.64 3.43 9.34
CA GLY A 164 5.49 3.23 8.18
C GLY A 164 5.04 4.01 6.96
N GLU A 165 6.02 4.42 6.15
CA GLU A 165 5.83 5.02 4.84
C GLU A 165 6.71 4.30 3.83
N PHE A 166 6.11 3.84 2.74
CA PHE A 166 6.80 3.18 1.65
C PHE A 166 6.45 3.87 0.34
N ASN A 167 7.48 4.30 -0.37
CA ASN A 167 7.39 4.85 -1.72
C ASN A 167 8.04 3.84 -2.67
N ILE A 168 7.23 3.20 -3.49
CA ILE A 168 7.64 2.07 -4.33
C ILE A 168 7.48 2.48 -5.79
N THR A 169 8.48 2.19 -6.63
CA THR A 169 8.37 2.28 -8.08
C THR A 169 8.63 0.93 -8.69
N ILE A 170 7.70 0.45 -9.52
CA ILE A 170 7.87 -0.78 -10.29
C ILE A 170 8.04 -0.43 -11.76
N THR A 171 9.08 -0.96 -12.39
CA THR A 171 9.33 -0.86 -13.83
C THR A 171 9.29 -2.24 -14.46
N GLN A 172 8.92 -2.31 -15.74
CA GLN A 172 8.76 -3.58 -16.47
C GLN A 172 7.82 -4.55 -15.73
N GLY A 173 6.81 -4.00 -15.06
CA GLY A 173 5.90 -4.75 -14.21
C GLY A 173 5.05 -5.73 -15.02
N ARG A 174 4.85 -6.94 -14.50
CA ARG A 174 3.95 -7.92 -15.07
C ARG A 174 3.12 -8.60 -13.99
N LEU A 175 1.84 -8.83 -14.28
CA LEU A 175 0.96 -9.70 -13.52
C LEU A 175 0.62 -10.91 -14.39
N ILE A 176 1.00 -12.09 -13.93
CA ILE A 176 0.92 -13.35 -14.68
C ILE A 176 -0.04 -14.27 -13.94
N GLN A 177 -1.15 -14.61 -14.58
CA GLN A 177 -2.17 -15.50 -14.01
C GLN A 177 -2.59 -15.13 -12.58
N TYR A 178 -2.67 -13.83 -12.28
CA TYR A 178 -3.00 -13.34 -10.94
C TYR A 178 -4.52 -13.29 -10.74
N GLU A 179 -5.05 -14.28 -10.02
CA GLU A 179 -6.51 -14.53 -9.93
C GLU A 179 -7.36 -13.32 -9.52
N PRO A 180 -6.99 -12.49 -8.51
CA PRO A 180 -7.82 -11.35 -8.13
C PRO A 180 -8.08 -10.39 -9.30
N ILE A 181 -7.07 -10.14 -10.15
CA ILE A 181 -7.23 -9.29 -11.32
C ILE A 181 -8.02 -10.01 -12.41
N LYS A 182 -7.81 -11.31 -12.61
CA LYS A 182 -8.60 -12.10 -13.57
C LYS A 182 -10.08 -12.06 -13.25
N ASP A 183 -10.44 -12.22 -11.98
CA ASP A 183 -11.83 -12.17 -11.51
C ASP A 183 -12.43 -10.77 -11.65
N ILE A 184 -11.66 -9.72 -11.40
CA ILE A 184 -12.08 -8.34 -11.68
C ILE A 184 -12.38 -8.16 -13.17
N MET A 185 -11.48 -8.58 -14.07
CA MET A 185 -11.69 -8.46 -15.52
C MET A 185 -12.91 -9.25 -15.97
N LYS A 186 -13.11 -10.46 -15.44
CA LYS A 186 -14.29 -11.28 -15.71
C LYS A 186 -15.56 -10.60 -15.23
N TYR A 187 -15.54 -9.95 -14.06
CA TYR A 187 -16.69 -9.25 -13.48
C TYR A 187 -17.19 -8.09 -14.36
N ILE A 188 -16.27 -7.42 -15.05
CA ILE A 188 -16.58 -6.36 -16.04
C ILE A 188 -16.53 -6.87 -17.48
N ASN A 189 -16.66 -8.18 -17.70
CA ASN A 189 -16.72 -8.84 -19.01
C ASN A 189 -15.57 -8.49 -19.99
N ILE A 190 -14.37 -8.21 -19.47
CA ILE A 190 -13.16 -8.02 -20.29
C ILE A 190 -12.46 -9.37 -20.48
N ARG A 191 -11.98 -9.62 -21.70
CA ARG A 191 -11.24 -10.86 -22.02
C ARG A 191 -10.05 -11.02 -21.07
N ASN A 192 -10.02 -12.16 -20.39
CA ASN A 192 -9.05 -12.49 -19.35
C ASN A 192 -7.61 -12.54 -19.90
N PRO A 193 -6.72 -11.59 -19.56
CA PRO A 193 -5.34 -11.63 -19.99
C PRO A 193 -4.52 -12.51 -19.05
N GLU A 194 -3.91 -13.58 -19.57
CA GLU A 194 -2.99 -14.42 -18.78
C GLU A 194 -1.70 -13.70 -18.36
N ASP A 195 -1.32 -12.65 -19.10
CA ASP A 195 -0.13 -11.84 -18.87
C ASP A 195 -0.48 -10.37 -19.08
N ILE A 196 -0.46 -9.58 -18.00
CA ILE A 196 -0.75 -8.16 -18.00
C ILE A 196 0.58 -7.41 -17.82
N ARG A 197 0.95 -6.61 -18.82
CA ARG A 197 2.12 -5.74 -18.75
C ARG A 197 1.72 -4.39 -18.21
N LEU A 198 2.50 -3.88 -17.27
CA LEU A 198 2.30 -2.60 -16.61
C LEU A 198 3.34 -1.60 -17.13
N LYS A 199 2.90 -0.37 -17.37
CA LYS A 199 3.84 0.77 -17.46
C LYS A 199 4.48 1.02 -16.08
N PRO A 200 5.57 1.81 -16.02
CA PRO A 200 6.12 2.24 -14.74
C PRO A 200 5.03 2.83 -13.86
N LEU A 201 4.93 2.35 -12.62
CA LEU A 201 3.91 2.79 -11.67
C LEU A 201 4.53 3.07 -10.31
N GLN A 202 3.96 4.05 -9.62
CA GLN A 202 4.34 4.47 -8.27
C GLN A 202 3.27 4.03 -7.29
N ILE A 203 3.69 3.38 -6.21
CA ILE A 203 2.82 2.93 -5.13
C ILE A 203 3.27 3.64 -3.86
N GLU A 204 2.33 4.29 -3.19
CA GLU A 204 2.57 4.87 -1.88
C GLU A 204 1.76 4.09 -0.84
N ILE A 205 2.45 3.49 0.11
CA ILE A 205 1.87 2.68 1.20
C ILE A 205 2.14 3.35 2.54
N ASN A 206 1.13 3.40 3.39
CA ASN A 206 1.26 3.90 4.77
C ASN A 206 0.81 2.82 5.75
N ILE A 207 1.55 2.60 6.82
CA ILE A 207 1.18 1.69 7.90
C ILE A 207 0.82 2.54 9.11
N LYS A 208 -0.38 2.36 9.64
CA LYS A 208 -0.87 2.99 10.88
C LYS A 208 -2.14 2.28 11.36
N ASP A 209 -2.38 2.30 12.67
CA ASP A 209 -3.60 1.78 13.31
C ASP A 209 -3.89 0.33 12.91
N ASN A 210 -2.87 -0.53 12.94
CA ASN A 210 -2.94 -1.95 12.55
C ASN A 210 -3.37 -2.18 11.08
N ASN A 211 -3.18 -1.19 10.21
CA ASN A 211 -3.65 -1.23 8.84
C ASN A 211 -2.59 -0.72 7.84
N ILE A 212 -2.54 -1.35 6.69
CA ILE A 212 -1.69 -1.02 5.55
C ILE A 212 -2.57 -0.33 4.52
N TRP A 213 -2.32 0.94 4.27
CA TRP A 213 -3.10 1.77 3.38
C TRP A 213 -2.40 1.99 2.06
N VAL A 214 -3.09 1.69 0.96
CA VAL A 214 -2.63 1.95 -0.41
C VAL A 214 -3.33 3.19 -0.94
N LYS A 215 -2.55 4.23 -1.22
CA LYS A 215 -3.06 5.47 -1.81
C LYS A 215 -3.65 5.25 -3.21
N PRO A 216 -4.62 6.08 -3.64
CA PRO A 216 -5.09 6.08 -5.01
C PRO A 216 -3.95 6.25 -6.01
N MET A 217 -3.82 5.27 -6.90
CA MET A 217 -2.84 5.28 -7.98
C MET A 217 -3.48 4.80 -9.28
N GLU A 218 -3.07 5.39 -10.39
CA GLU A 218 -3.44 4.95 -11.73
C GLU A 218 -2.49 3.83 -12.19
N ILE A 219 -3.08 2.75 -12.68
CA ILE A 219 -2.39 1.61 -13.26
C ILE A 219 -2.67 1.62 -14.76
N GLN A 220 -1.61 1.86 -15.53
CA GLN A 220 -1.67 1.76 -16.98
C GLN A 220 -1.19 0.39 -17.43
N SER A 221 -2.03 -0.36 -18.15
CA SER A 221 -1.75 -1.76 -18.46
C SER A 221 -2.14 -2.16 -19.88
N SER A 222 -1.56 -3.28 -20.35
CA SER A 222 -1.96 -3.88 -21.63
C SER A 222 -3.41 -4.36 -21.66
N ALA A 223 -3.99 -4.68 -20.50
CA ALA A 223 -5.34 -5.18 -20.36
C ALA A 223 -6.35 -4.03 -20.41
N ILE A 224 -6.34 -3.18 -19.38
CA ILE A 224 -7.17 -1.98 -19.24
C ILE A 224 -6.51 -1.06 -18.20
N ASP A 225 -6.71 0.25 -18.34
CA ASP A 225 -6.23 1.22 -17.37
C ASP A 225 -7.25 1.37 -16.24
N PHE A 226 -6.79 1.48 -14.99
CA PHE A 226 -7.67 1.60 -13.83
C PHE A 226 -7.00 2.33 -12.68
N THR A 227 -7.78 2.98 -11.82
CA THR A 227 -7.29 3.48 -10.53
C THR A 227 -7.58 2.45 -9.45
N VAL A 228 -6.63 2.23 -8.54
CA VAL A 228 -6.80 1.35 -7.38
C VAL A 228 -6.40 2.06 -6.10
N TRP A 229 -7.13 1.78 -5.02
CA TRP A 229 -6.79 2.16 -3.65
C TRP A 229 -7.42 1.17 -2.68
N GLY A 230 -7.00 1.20 -1.42
CA GLY A 230 -7.61 0.34 -0.43
C GLY A 230 -6.78 0.20 0.84
N ASN A 231 -7.13 -0.79 1.63
CA ASN A 231 -6.41 -1.13 2.85
C ASN A 231 -6.34 -2.64 3.10
N HIS A 232 -5.42 -3.00 3.98
CA HIS A 232 -5.17 -4.38 4.39
C HIS A 232 -4.70 -4.39 5.85
N SER A 233 -5.44 -5.06 6.74
CA SER A 233 -5.02 -5.24 8.13
C SER A 233 -4.00 -6.37 8.30
N PHE A 234 -3.24 -6.34 9.39
CA PHE A 234 -2.35 -7.46 9.73
C PHE A 234 -3.11 -8.76 10.09
N ASP A 235 -4.43 -8.69 10.29
CA ASP A 235 -5.32 -9.84 10.48
C ASP A 235 -5.84 -10.41 9.14
N ASN A 236 -5.19 -10.06 8.02
CA ASN A 236 -5.52 -10.49 6.66
C ASN A 236 -6.93 -10.11 6.19
N GLN A 237 -7.52 -9.03 6.73
CA GLN A 237 -8.74 -8.43 6.19
C GLN A 237 -8.36 -7.32 5.22
N TYR A 238 -8.97 -7.28 4.03
CA TYR A 238 -8.65 -6.29 3.03
C TYR A 238 -9.88 -5.80 2.28
N GLU A 239 -9.79 -4.53 1.87
CA GLU A 239 -10.80 -3.84 1.09
C GLU A 239 -10.10 -2.98 0.04
N TYR A 240 -10.29 -3.32 -1.23
CA TYR A 240 -9.73 -2.60 -2.37
C TYR A 240 -10.84 -2.11 -3.29
N HIS A 241 -10.68 -0.89 -3.76
CA HIS A 241 -11.59 -0.24 -4.68
C HIS A 241 -10.90 -0.02 -6.01
N PHE A 242 -11.65 -0.17 -7.08
CA PHE A 242 -11.18 -0.01 -8.44
C PHE A 242 -12.08 0.97 -9.18
N LYS A 243 -11.47 1.96 -9.85
CA LYS A 243 -12.14 2.88 -10.77
C LYS A 243 -11.72 2.53 -12.20
N PHE A 244 -12.71 2.31 -13.06
CA PHE A 244 -12.49 2.12 -14.50
C PHE A 244 -13.23 3.20 -15.27
N TYR A 245 -12.64 3.68 -16.37
CA TYR A 245 -13.38 4.48 -17.33
C TYR A 245 -14.28 3.58 -18.16
N LEU A 246 -15.56 3.95 -18.27
CA LEU A 246 -16.53 3.19 -19.02
C LEU A 246 -16.14 3.04 -20.50
N THR A 247 -15.61 4.12 -21.09
CA THR A 247 -15.15 4.13 -22.47
C THR A 247 -14.09 3.07 -22.73
N ASP A 248 -13.21 2.83 -21.76
CA ASP A 248 -12.15 1.83 -21.87
C ASP A 248 -12.69 0.41 -21.74
N ILE A 249 -13.65 0.19 -20.83
CA ILE A 249 -14.35 -1.09 -20.72
C ILE A 249 -15.04 -1.43 -22.04
N LEU A 250 -15.85 -0.51 -22.59
CA LEU A 250 -16.60 -0.71 -23.83
C LEU A 250 -15.66 -0.98 -25.02
N LYS A 251 -14.57 -0.22 -25.12
CA LYS A 251 -13.53 -0.42 -26.13
C LYS A 251 -12.90 -1.82 -26.02
N LYS A 252 -12.65 -2.31 -24.81
CA LYS A 252 -12.07 -3.66 -24.59
C LYS A 252 -13.08 -4.79 -24.80
N GLN A 253 -14.36 -4.52 -24.63
CA GLN A 253 -15.46 -5.45 -24.94
C GLN A 253 -15.83 -5.48 -26.43
N ASN A 254 -15.31 -4.57 -27.26
CA ASN A 254 -15.78 -4.31 -28.63
C ASN A 254 -17.28 -3.97 -28.68
N GLN A 255 -17.77 -3.22 -27.69
CA GLN A 255 -19.16 -2.79 -27.58
C GLN A 255 -19.29 -1.27 -27.66
N THR A 256 -20.44 -0.78 -28.14
CA THR A 256 -20.73 0.66 -28.23
C THR A 256 -21.74 1.13 -27.18
N LYS A 257 -22.41 0.20 -26.49
CA LYS A 257 -23.42 0.46 -25.46
C LYS A 257 -23.34 -0.58 -24.36
N MET A 258 -23.70 -0.20 -23.14
CA MET A 258 -23.71 -1.11 -22.00
C MET A 258 -24.99 -1.94 -21.92
N GLN A 259 -24.86 -3.15 -21.38
CA GLN A 259 -25.94 -3.88 -20.70
C GLN A 259 -25.45 -4.24 -19.29
N ASN A 260 -26.26 -3.96 -18.27
CA ASN A 260 -26.14 -4.52 -16.92
C ASN A 260 -24.91 -4.12 -16.06
N ILE A 261 -24.29 -2.96 -16.27
CA ILE A 261 -23.25 -2.43 -15.36
C ILE A 261 -23.77 -1.10 -14.76
N PRO A 262 -23.82 -0.97 -13.42
CA PRO A 262 -24.16 0.31 -12.78
C PRO A 262 -23.05 1.32 -13.06
N VAL A 263 -23.43 2.43 -13.68
CA VAL A 263 -22.56 3.55 -13.99
C VAL A 263 -22.84 4.64 -12.97
N THR A 264 -21.78 5.20 -12.42
CA THR A 264 -21.83 6.33 -11.48
C THR A 264 -21.26 7.58 -12.12
N GLU A 265 -21.71 8.73 -11.63
CA GLU A 265 -21.60 10.04 -12.26
C GLU A 265 -20.23 10.36 -12.87
N VAL A 266 -20.33 10.91 -14.07
CA VAL A 266 -19.49 11.92 -14.72
C VAL A 266 -18.48 12.58 -13.76
N GLU A 267 -17.20 12.23 -13.83
CA GLU A 267 -16.15 12.96 -13.11
C GLU A 267 -16.17 14.42 -13.61
N ASP A 268 -16.45 15.39 -12.70
CA ASP A 268 -16.79 16.79 -13.02
C ASP A 268 -15.78 17.49 -13.95
N SER A 269 -14.53 17.03 -13.98
CA SER A 269 -13.46 17.59 -14.82
C SER A 269 -13.35 16.94 -16.22
N THR A 270 -13.69 15.66 -16.38
CA THR A 270 -13.48 14.90 -17.64
C THR A 270 -14.77 14.59 -18.39
N ARG A 271 -15.91 14.71 -17.72
CA ARG A 271 -17.22 14.26 -18.20
C ARG A 271 -17.31 12.77 -18.57
N MET A 272 -16.39 11.95 -18.06
CA MET A 272 -16.33 10.53 -18.40
C MET A 272 -17.11 9.72 -17.38
N ALA A 273 -17.95 8.81 -17.89
CA ALA A 273 -18.65 7.82 -17.08
C ALA A 273 -17.63 6.84 -16.46
N VAL A 274 -17.81 6.52 -15.18
CA VAL A 274 -16.91 5.63 -14.43
C VAL A 274 -17.67 4.47 -13.79
N VAL A 275 -16.99 3.33 -13.70
CA VAL A 275 -17.48 2.12 -13.02
C VAL A 275 -16.57 1.88 -11.83
N PHE A 276 -17.18 1.76 -10.64
CA PHE A 276 -16.47 1.41 -9.42
C PHE A 276 -16.75 -0.03 -9.01
N LEU A 277 -15.68 -0.75 -8.68
CA LEU A 277 -15.75 -2.09 -8.09
C LEU A 277 -15.14 -2.08 -6.69
N LEU A 278 -15.72 -2.90 -5.83
CA LEU A 278 -15.24 -3.21 -4.49
C LEU A 278 -14.79 -4.67 -4.45
N LEU A 279 -13.57 -4.91 -4.02
CA LEU A 279 -13.02 -6.23 -3.69
C LEU A 279 -12.78 -6.27 -2.18
N LYS A 280 -13.53 -7.11 -1.47
CA LYS A 280 -13.42 -7.26 -0.03
C LYS A 280 -13.18 -8.72 0.33
N GLY A 281 -12.25 -8.99 1.23
CA GLY A 281 -11.90 -10.36 1.59
C GLY A 281 -11.19 -10.51 2.92
N THR A 282 -11.05 -11.77 3.30
CA THR A 282 -10.29 -12.22 4.48
C THR A 282 -9.50 -13.46 4.12
N GLY A 283 -8.18 -13.45 4.33
CA GLY A 283 -7.31 -14.55 3.90
C GLY A 283 -7.45 -14.78 2.39
N SER A 284 -7.65 -16.03 1.96
CA SER A 284 -7.78 -16.38 0.52
C SER A 284 -9.14 -16.08 -0.10
N GLN A 285 -10.17 -15.79 0.70
CA GLN A 285 -11.55 -15.61 0.24
C GLN A 285 -11.86 -14.13 0.02
N TYR A 286 -12.46 -13.79 -1.12
CA TYR A 286 -12.93 -12.44 -1.42
C TYR A 286 -14.22 -12.44 -2.22
N LYS A 287 -14.91 -11.29 -2.19
CA LYS A 287 -16.09 -10.99 -2.99
C LYS A 287 -15.84 -9.71 -3.79
N ILE A 288 -16.27 -9.73 -5.05
CA ILE A 288 -16.31 -8.55 -5.92
C ILE A 288 -17.77 -8.08 -6.02
N SER A 289 -17.99 -6.79 -5.87
CA SER A 289 -19.30 -6.15 -6.05
C SER A 289 -19.13 -4.78 -6.69
N TYR A 290 -20.21 -4.22 -7.22
CA TYR A 290 -20.22 -2.80 -7.58
C TYR A 290 -20.16 -1.94 -6.33
N ASP A 291 -19.32 -0.91 -6.38
CA ASP A 291 -19.17 0.02 -5.27
C ASP A 291 -20.21 1.14 -5.39
N THR A 292 -20.95 1.38 -4.31
CA THR A 292 -21.98 2.42 -4.26
C THR A 292 -21.36 3.77 -3.91
N GLN A 293 -21.90 4.87 -4.44
CA GLN A 293 -21.41 6.24 -4.21
C GLN A 293 -21.19 6.58 -2.71
N SER A 294 -22.01 6.02 -1.81
CA SER A 294 -21.91 6.29 -0.37
C SER A 294 -20.67 5.67 0.30
N THR A 295 -20.07 4.64 -0.28
CA THR A 295 -18.83 4.02 0.22
C THR A 295 -17.61 4.84 -0.22
N LEU A 296 -17.61 5.35 -1.45
CA LEU A 296 -16.58 6.24 -2.00
C LEU A 296 -16.44 7.55 -1.21
N THR A 297 -17.54 8.21 -0.86
CA THR A 297 -17.52 9.48 -0.12
C THR A 297 -16.97 9.29 1.29
N ARG A 298 -17.44 8.24 2.00
CA ARG A 298 -16.95 7.91 3.35
C ARG A 298 -15.47 7.54 3.37
N PHE A 299 -14.99 6.84 2.34
CA PHE A 299 -13.57 6.53 2.20
C PHE A 299 -12.74 7.80 1.98
N ARG A 300 -13.14 8.68 1.04
CA ARG A 300 -12.42 9.94 0.77
C ARG A 300 -12.32 10.84 2.00
N GLU A 301 -13.37 10.91 2.80
CA GLU A 301 -13.40 11.68 4.05
C GLU A 301 -12.48 11.08 5.13
N ARG A 302 -12.55 9.76 5.31
CA ARG A 302 -11.66 9.03 6.24
C ARG A 302 -10.19 9.18 5.82
N TRP A 303 -9.90 9.07 4.53
CA TRP A 303 -8.57 9.18 3.97
C TRP A 303 -7.96 10.58 4.14
N LYS A 304 -8.71 11.65 3.85
CA LYS A 304 -8.26 13.03 4.09
C LYS A 304 -7.93 13.29 5.55
N THR A 305 -8.69 12.67 6.46
CA THR A 305 -8.47 12.78 7.91
C THR A 305 -7.23 12.01 8.33
N GLU A 306 -7.06 10.78 7.84
CA GLU A 306 -5.89 9.93 8.12
C GLU A 306 -4.59 10.55 7.57
N GLN A 307 -4.58 11.09 6.34
CA GLN A 307 -3.40 11.78 5.78
C GLN A 307 -2.95 12.97 6.63
N LYS A 308 -3.88 13.78 7.17
CA LYS A 308 -3.55 14.92 8.03
C LYS A 308 -2.93 14.45 9.35
N THR A 309 -3.51 13.42 9.96
CA THR A 309 -2.98 12.86 11.22
C THR A 309 -1.64 12.14 11.03
N LEU A 310 -1.38 11.55 9.86
CA LEU A 310 -0.10 10.92 9.53
C LEU A 310 1.02 11.95 9.39
N ARG A 311 0.75 13.07 8.70
CA ARG A 311 1.72 14.17 8.58
C ARG A 311 2.04 14.83 9.92
N SER A 312 1.06 14.95 10.82
CA SER A 312 1.28 15.54 12.15
C SER A 312 2.10 14.61 13.05
N ILE A 313 1.82 13.31 13.06
CA ILE A 313 2.53 12.34 13.91
C ILE A 313 3.97 12.12 13.44
N ILE A 314 4.22 12.04 12.12
CA ILE A 314 5.60 11.97 11.60
C ILE A 314 6.39 13.22 12.01
N LYS A 315 5.76 14.40 12.03
CA LYS A 315 6.38 15.66 12.45
C LYS A 315 6.58 15.77 13.98
N GLU A 316 5.75 15.09 14.77
CA GLU A 316 5.84 15.03 16.23
C GLU A 316 6.84 13.97 16.72
N GLU A 317 6.95 12.83 16.02
CA GLU A 317 7.84 11.72 16.40
C GLU A 317 9.23 11.77 15.73
N THR A 318 9.37 12.46 14.58
CA THR A 318 10.69 12.77 14.00
C THR A 318 11.04 14.22 14.37
N GLY A 319 11.91 14.39 15.37
CA GLY A 319 12.29 15.71 15.86
C GLY A 319 12.84 16.64 14.77
N GLY A 320 11.96 17.47 14.19
CA GLY A 320 12.27 18.72 13.48
C GLY A 320 12.77 18.63 12.04
N ALA A 321 11.91 19.03 11.09
CA ALA A 321 12.32 19.77 9.89
C ALA A 321 11.36 20.96 9.64
N LYS A 322 11.91 22.17 9.70
CA LYS A 322 11.24 23.45 9.44
C LYS A 322 11.27 23.79 7.93
N ASN A 323 10.22 24.48 7.49
CA ASN A 323 9.99 25.18 6.20
C ASN A 323 9.58 24.23 5.04
N THR A 324 8.55 24.48 4.23
CA THR A 324 8.06 25.77 3.69
C THR A 324 6.58 25.65 3.28
N GLU A 325 5.80 26.71 3.48
CA GLU A 325 4.47 26.92 2.90
C GLU A 325 4.58 27.13 1.37
N ALA A 326 3.90 26.29 0.58
CA ALA A 326 3.43 26.63 -0.77
C ALA A 326 2.60 25.48 -1.35
N THR A 327 1.26 25.54 -1.25
CA THR A 327 0.30 25.19 -2.33
C THR A 327 -1.15 25.23 -1.81
N GLU A 328 -1.74 26.43 -1.79
CA GLU A 328 -3.19 26.59 -1.84
C GLU A 328 -3.51 27.71 -2.84
N LYS A 329 -3.58 27.41 -4.14
CA LYS A 329 -4.36 28.16 -5.14
C LYS A 329 -4.63 27.29 -6.37
N MET A 330 -5.77 26.60 -6.39
CA MET A 330 -6.55 26.35 -7.60
C MET A 330 -7.91 25.81 -7.15
N ASP A 331 -8.92 26.65 -7.27
CA ASP A 331 -10.31 26.30 -7.62
C ASP A 331 -11.25 27.42 -7.20
N SER A 332 -11.23 28.49 -8.00
CA SER A 332 -12.46 29.22 -8.29
C SER A 332 -12.36 29.60 -9.75
N HIS A 333 -13.32 29.16 -10.57
CA HIS A 333 -13.97 29.96 -11.62
C HIS A 333 -15.08 29.14 -12.29
N ASN A 334 -16.20 29.84 -12.51
CA ASN A 334 -17.35 29.54 -13.35
C ASN A 334 -18.43 28.53 -12.90
N LYS A 335 -19.36 29.09 -12.11
CA LYS A 335 -20.80 28.84 -12.24
C LYS A 335 -21.29 29.43 -13.57
N THR A 336 -21.98 28.66 -14.41
CA THR A 336 -23.31 28.94 -14.99
C THR A 336 -23.65 27.97 -16.14
N ASN A 337 -24.95 27.67 -16.26
CA ASN A 337 -25.67 26.79 -17.21
C ASN A 337 -25.71 25.29 -16.89
N ARG A 338 -26.67 24.94 -16.01
CA ARG A 338 -27.16 23.57 -15.78
C ARG A 338 -28.36 23.29 -16.70
N PRO A 339 -28.36 22.23 -17.51
CA PRO A 339 -29.59 21.67 -18.05
C PRO A 339 -30.31 20.87 -16.97
N ILE A 340 -31.64 20.99 -16.90
CA ILE A 340 -32.49 20.15 -16.04
C ILE A 340 -32.67 18.80 -16.74
N VAL A 341 -32.34 17.70 -16.07
CA VAL A 341 -32.68 16.34 -16.53
C VAL A 341 -33.71 15.77 -15.56
N ILE A 342 -34.84 15.35 -16.14
CA ILE A 342 -36.00 14.78 -15.45
C ILE A 342 -35.64 13.35 -15.05
N MET A 343 -35.69 13.06 -13.75
CA MET A 343 -35.53 11.70 -13.22
C MET A 343 -36.84 10.94 -13.41
N GLU A 344 -36.81 9.80 -14.10
CA GLU A 344 -37.91 8.83 -14.04
C GLU A 344 -37.71 8.00 -12.77
N GLU A 345 -38.38 8.43 -11.70
CA GLU A 345 -38.41 7.74 -10.42
C GLU A 345 -39.25 6.46 -10.57
N THR A 346 -38.61 5.29 -10.63
CA THR A 346 -39.31 4.03 -10.37
C THR A 346 -39.10 3.66 -8.90
N ALA A 347 -40.05 4.06 -8.06
CA ALA A 347 -40.11 3.63 -6.68
C ALA A 347 -40.54 2.15 -6.57
N PRO A 348 -40.04 1.39 -5.58
CA PRO A 348 -40.36 -0.02 -5.41
C PRO A 348 -41.74 -0.21 -4.76
N GLY A 349 -42.64 -0.87 -5.48
CA GLY A 349 -43.73 -1.72 -4.98
C GLY A 349 -44.57 -1.25 -3.78
N GLN A 350 -45.75 -0.71 -4.05
CA GLN A 350 -46.93 -0.93 -3.21
C GLN A 350 -48.12 -1.39 -4.07
N GLU A 351 -48.60 -2.58 -3.71
CA GLU A 351 -49.88 -3.26 -3.94
C GLU A 351 -50.74 -2.98 -5.21
N GLN A 352 -50.97 -4.07 -5.95
CA GLN A 352 -52.00 -4.18 -6.99
C GLN A 352 -53.42 -3.99 -6.41
N PRO A 353 -54.31 -3.21 -7.03
CA PRO A 353 -55.73 -3.25 -6.73
C PRO A 353 -56.34 -4.57 -7.22
N LYS A 354 -57.07 -5.25 -6.34
CA LYS A 354 -57.89 -6.43 -6.63
C LYS A 354 -58.84 -6.15 -7.81
N LYS A 355 -58.79 -7.00 -8.85
CA LYS A 355 -59.80 -7.07 -9.91
C LYS A 355 -61.16 -7.54 -9.34
N PRO A 356 -62.30 -6.93 -9.72
CA PRO A 356 -63.60 -7.51 -9.43
C PRO A 356 -63.87 -8.74 -10.32
N ALA A 357 -64.71 -9.63 -9.78
CA ALA A 357 -65.05 -10.94 -10.31
C ALA A 357 -65.70 -10.90 -11.71
N LYS A 358 -65.45 -11.95 -12.50
CA LYS A 358 -66.16 -12.25 -13.74
C LYS A 358 -67.54 -12.84 -13.43
N THR A 359 -68.57 -12.32 -14.08
CA THR A 359 -69.86 -12.99 -14.34
C THR A 359 -70.19 -12.88 -15.84
N ASP A 360 -70.96 -13.86 -16.30
CA ASP A 360 -71.02 -14.41 -17.65
C ASP A 360 -71.58 -13.55 -18.81
N ALA A 361 -71.08 -13.90 -20.01
CA ALA A 361 -71.76 -14.01 -21.32
C ALA A 361 -72.72 -12.92 -21.83
N LYS A 362 -72.37 -12.27 -22.97
CA LYS A 362 -73.04 -12.43 -24.29
C LYS A 362 -72.52 -11.46 -25.37
N LYS A 363 -72.34 -12.05 -26.57
CA LYS A 363 -72.50 -11.52 -27.94
C LYS A 363 -71.56 -10.43 -28.50
N ARG A 364 -70.86 -10.83 -29.57
CA ARG A 364 -70.13 -10.02 -30.56
C ARG A 364 -71.13 -9.33 -31.51
N PRO A 365 -70.75 -8.18 -32.12
CA PRO A 365 -71.11 -7.85 -33.49
C PRO A 365 -69.93 -8.19 -34.43
N GLY A 366 -70.23 -8.87 -35.53
CA GLY A 366 -69.29 -9.12 -36.63
C GLY A 366 -69.23 -7.94 -37.59
N ILE A 367 -68.07 -7.75 -38.21
CA ILE A 367 -67.91 -6.90 -39.40
C ILE A 367 -67.63 -7.85 -40.56
N GLU A 368 -68.52 -7.78 -41.54
CA GLU A 368 -68.55 -8.48 -42.81
C GLU A 368 -67.70 -7.69 -43.82
N TRP A 369 -66.88 -8.39 -44.60
CA TRP A 369 -66.37 -7.86 -45.86
C TRP A 369 -66.75 -8.86 -46.95
N LYS A 370 -67.71 -8.46 -47.79
CA LYS A 370 -67.81 -8.90 -49.17
C LYS A 370 -67.12 -7.85 -50.03
N ASP A 371 -66.36 -8.30 -51.00
CA ASP A 371 -66.64 -7.96 -52.40
C ASP A 371 -66.04 -9.08 -53.27
N ASP A 372 -66.96 -9.78 -53.95
CA ASP A 372 -66.76 -10.53 -55.19
C ASP A 372 -66.43 -9.50 -56.32
N ASP A 373 -65.95 -9.77 -57.53
CA ASP A 373 -66.01 -10.92 -58.41
C ASP A 373 -65.02 -10.70 -59.58
N ASN A 374 -64.73 -11.82 -60.26
CA ASN A 374 -64.23 -12.04 -61.62
C ASN A 374 -62.75 -12.39 -61.82
#